data_AF-A0A2A5DBM4-F1
#
_entry.id   AF-A0A2A5DBM4-F1
#
_cell.length_a   1.000
_cell.length_b   1.000
_cell.length_c   1.000
_cell.angle_alpha   90.00
_cell.angle_beta   90.00
_cell.angle_gamma   90.00
#
_symmetry.space_group_name_H-M   'P 1'
#
loop_
_entity.id
_entity.type
_entity.pdbx_description
1 polymer ?
#
loop_
_entity_poly.entity_id
_entity_poly.type
_entity_poly.pdbx_seq_one_letter_code
_entity_poly.pdbx_strand_id
1 'polypeptide(L)'
;MSKIVKAINAMISQKDRISHVVLGHSENTFFFLYSKKHKWSIHKDLNDIFTINYYTGGELIDYLANVRDEEWQEIENIMRYIESDLGSREDQESLSELFMLLNEKLLGMDVILDDIISDDIPF
;
A
#
# COMPACT_ATOMS: atom_id res chain seq x y z
N MET A 1 10.65 13.72 10.80
CA MET A 1 9.55 13.17 9.97
C MET A 1 9.55 13.79 8.58
N SER A 2 9.86 12.98 7.57
CA SER A 2 9.91 13.39 6.15
C SER A 2 8.51 13.68 5.57
N LYS A 3 8.41 14.36 4.41
CA LYS A 3 7.12 14.62 3.75
C LYS A 3 6.42 13.34 3.30
N ILE A 4 7.18 12.32 2.88
CA ILE A 4 6.63 11.03 2.46
C ILE A 4 6.01 10.29 3.65
N VAL A 5 6.67 10.30 4.81
CA VAL A 5 6.10 9.69 6.03
C VAL A 5 4.84 10.41 6.47
N LYS A 6 4.82 11.75 6.42
CA LYS A 6 3.58 12.51 6.67
C LYS A 6 2.44 12.12 5.73
N ALA A 7 2.75 11.80 4.47
CA ALA A 7 1.76 11.33 3.51
C ALA A 7 1.27 9.93 3.85
N ILE A 8 2.18 9.00 4.20
CA ILE A 8 1.85 7.63 4.65
C ILE A 8 0.92 7.68 5.88
N ASN A 9 1.29 8.47 6.90
CA ASN A 9 0.49 8.61 8.12
C ASN A 9 -0.90 9.20 7.83
N ALA A 10 -0.99 10.10 6.85
CA ALA A 10 -2.28 10.62 6.39
C ALA A 10 -3.11 9.56 5.66
N MET A 11 -2.49 8.66 4.88
CA MET A 11 -3.18 7.54 4.23
C MET A 11 -3.75 6.55 5.23
N ILE A 12 -2.97 6.20 6.26
CA ILE A 12 -3.39 5.32 7.36
C ILE A 12 -4.55 5.96 8.13
N SER A 13 -4.37 7.21 8.57
CA SER A 13 -5.40 7.94 9.34
C SER A 13 -6.70 8.17 8.57
N GLN A 14 -6.63 8.18 7.23
CA GLN A 14 -7.78 8.35 6.34
C GLN A 14 -7.96 7.11 5.46
N LYS A 15 -7.89 5.92 6.07
CA LYS A 15 -7.94 4.62 5.38
C LYS A 15 -9.12 4.44 4.41
N ASP A 16 -10.25 5.10 4.65
CA ASP A 16 -11.42 5.05 3.76
C ASP A 16 -11.20 5.71 2.40
N ARG A 17 -10.14 6.52 2.27
CA ARG A 17 -9.72 7.10 0.99
C ARG A 17 -8.85 6.15 0.17
N ILE A 18 -8.41 5.04 0.76
CA ILE A 18 -7.73 3.96 0.03
C ILE A 18 -8.80 3.12 -0.67
N SER A 19 -8.58 2.88 -1.96
CA SER A 19 -9.50 2.13 -2.81
C SER A 19 -8.73 1.37 -3.88
N HIS A 20 -9.39 0.41 -4.54
CA HIS A 20 -8.80 -0.36 -5.65
C HIS A 20 -7.46 -0.96 -5.24
N VAL A 21 -7.46 -1.69 -4.13
CA VAL A 21 -6.29 -2.43 -3.67
C VAL A 21 -6.19 -3.70 -4.51
N VAL A 22 -5.06 -3.90 -5.16
CA VAL A 22 -4.80 -5.09 -5.98
C VAL A 22 -3.42 -5.64 -5.64
N LEU A 23 -3.30 -6.96 -5.68
CA LEU A 23 -2.02 -7.64 -5.52
C LEU A 23 -1.23 -7.52 -6.82
N GLY A 24 0.05 -7.18 -6.71
CA GLY A 24 0.97 -7.22 -7.83
C GLY A 24 1.35 -8.65 -8.23
N HIS A 25 2.13 -8.77 -9.31
CA HIS A 25 2.70 -10.05 -9.72
C HIS A 25 3.56 -10.71 -8.63
N SER A 26 4.24 -9.90 -7.80
CA SER A 26 4.90 -10.36 -6.58
C SER A 26 3.91 -10.39 -5.42
N GLU A 27 3.84 -11.52 -4.70
CA GLU A 27 2.95 -11.73 -3.54
C GLU A 27 3.16 -10.73 -2.39
N ASN A 28 4.26 -9.98 -2.40
CA ASN A 28 4.57 -8.97 -1.39
C ASN A 28 4.44 -7.53 -1.90
N THR A 29 3.72 -7.31 -3.01
CA THR A 29 3.49 -5.96 -3.54
C THR A 29 2.01 -5.67 -3.62
N PHE A 30 1.56 -4.63 -2.92
CA PHE A 30 0.20 -4.11 -3.06
C PHE A 30 0.22 -2.83 -3.86
N PHE A 31 -0.71 -2.73 -4.81
CA PHE A 31 -1.02 -1.48 -5.50
C PHE A 31 -2.35 -0.95 -5.00
N PHE A 32 -2.47 0.37 -4.86
CA PHE A 32 -3.71 1.01 -4.41
C PHE A 32 -3.87 2.44 -4.92
N LEU A 33 -5.12 2.90 -4.95
CA LEU A 33 -5.47 4.29 -5.19
C LEU A 33 -5.76 5.01 -3.88
N TYR A 34 -5.09 6.13 -3.65
CA TYR A 34 -5.45 7.06 -2.59
C TYR A 34 -6.28 8.23 -3.13
N SER A 35 -7.39 8.53 -2.46
CA SER A 35 -8.38 9.54 -2.85
C SER A 35 -8.86 9.38 -4.30
N LYS A 36 -8.98 8.12 -4.78
CA LYS A 36 -9.39 7.75 -6.14
C LYS A 36 -8.53 8.34 -7.27
N LYS A 37 -7.34 8.87 -6.95
CA LYS A 37 -6.50 9.62 -7.91
C LYS A 37 -5.04 9.21 -7.87
N HIS A 38 -4.47 9.09 -6.67
CA HIS A 38 -3.04 8.90 -6.52
C HIS A 38 -2.71 7.42 -6.53
N LYS A 39 -1.90 6.99 -7.50
CA LYS A 39 -1.47 5.59 -7.66
C LYS A 39 -0.22 5.34 -6.84
N TRP A 40 -0.28 4.34 -5.98
CA TRP A 40 0.82 3.94 -5.12
C TRP A 40 1.00 2.43 -5.17
N SER A 41 2.23 2.00 -4.87
CA SER A 41 2.47 0.62 -4.46
C SER A 41 3.38 0.59 -3.24
N ILE A 42 3.23 -0.46 -2.44
CA ILE A 42 4.16 -0.81 -1.38
C ILE A 42 4.61 -2.24 -1.59
N HIS A 43 5.93 -2.44 -1.54
CA HIS A 43 6.58 -3.74 -1.64
C HIS A 43 7.32 -4.03 -0.33
N LYS A 44 7.27 -5.28 0.11
CA LYS A 44 8.05 -5.79 1.24
C LYS A 44 9.01 -6.88 0.75
N ASP A 45 10.30 -6.67 0.92
CA ASP A 45 11.29 -7.67 0.53
C ASP A 45 11.45 -8.79 1.58
N LEU A 46 12.33 -9.76 1.30
CA LEU A 46 12.59 -10.90 2.19
C LEU A 46 13.31 -10.53 3.50
N ASN A 47 13.87 -9.33 3.60
CA ASN A 47 14.55 -8.81 4.78
C ASN A 47 13.64 -7.87 5.59
N ASP A 48 12.34 -7.90 5.33
CA ASP A 48 11.33 -7.00 5.89
C ASP A 48 11.55 -5.52 5.54
N ILE A 49 12.28 -5.21 4.46
CA ILE A 49 12.51 -3.85 3.99
C ILE A 49 11.36 -3.41 3.09
N PHE A 50 10.75 -2.29 3.43
CA PHE A 50 9.67 -1.69 2.68
C PHE A 50 10.18 -0.73 1.60
N THR A 51 9.55 -0.79 0.44
CA THR A 51 9.70 0.19 -0.64
C THR A 51 8.33 0.71 -1.03
N ILE A 52 8.15 2.03 -1.04
CA ILE A 52 6.91 2.67 -1.50
C ILE A 52 7.18 3.42 -2.82
N ASN A 53 6.32 3.21 -3.80
CA ASN A 53 6.41 3.84 -5.11
C ASN A 53 5.18 4.71 -5.37
N TYR A 54 5.40 5.87 -5.99
CA TYR A 54 4.34 6.73 -6.50
C TYR A 54 4.44 6.83 -8.03
N TYR A 55 3.30 6.68 -8.71
CA TYR A 55 3.22 6.66 -10.16
C TYR A 55 2.56 7.94 -10.68
N THR A 56 3.28 8.74 -11.46
CA THR A 56 2.73 9.96 -12.09
C THR A 56 2.29 9.76 -13.53
N GLY A 57 2.57 8.60 -14.14
CA GLY A 57 2.15 8.25 -15.50
C GLY A 57 0.63 8.11 -15.66
N GLY A 58 0.18 7.81 -16.88
CA GLY A 58 -1.25 7.69 -17.23
C GLY A 58 -1.84 6.29 -17.07
N GLU A 59 -1.01 5.31 -16.74
CA GLU A 59 -1.34 3.88 -16.72
C GLU A 59 -2.39 3.58 -15.65
N LEU A 60 -3.26 2.60 -15.92
CA LEU A 60 -4.20 2.12 -14.91
C LEU A 60 -3.47 1.30 -13.84
N ILE A 61 -4.04 1.26 -12.63
CA ILE A 61 -3.40 0.55 -11.54
C ILE A 61 -3.36 -0.97 -11.77
N ASP A 62 -4.40 -1.52 -12.40
CA ASP A 62 -4.47 -2.93 -12.78
C ASP A 62 -3.39 -3.29 -13.80
N TYR A 63 -3.07 -2.37 -14.73
CA TYR A 63 -1.96 -2.56 -15.65
C TYR A 63 -0.65 -2.64 -14.86
N LEU A 64 -0.38 -1.66 -13.99
CA LEU A 64 0.84 -1.62 -13.18
C LEU A 64 1.02 -2.86 -12.30
N ALA A 65 -0.06 -3.42 -11.76
CA ALA A 65 -0.02 -4.62 -10.94
C ALA A 65 0.35 -5.90 -11.72
N ASN A 66 0.08 -5.91 -13.03
CA ASN A 66 0.37 -7.04 -13.92
C ASN A 66 1.71 -6.91 -14.66
N VAL A 67 2.42 -5.80 -14.53
CA VAL A 67 3.76 -5.60 -15.12
C VAL A 67 4.70 -6.64 -14.54
N ARG A 68 5.40 -7.39 -15.41
CA ARG A 68 6.39 -8.37 -15.00
C ARG A 68 7.69 -7.70 -14.56
N ASP A 69 8.48 -8.43 -13.80
CA ASP A 69 9.72 -7.90 -13.24
C ASP A 69 10.69 -7.35 -14.31
N GLU A 70 10.73 -8.01 -15.46
CA GLU A 70 11.55 -7.66 -16.62
C GLU A 70 11.07 -6.39 -17.34
N GLU A 71 9.77 -6.08 -17.25
CA GLU A 71 9.10 -4.98 -17.96
C GLU A 71 9.10 -3.69 -17.14
N TRP A 72 9.48 -3.72 -15.85
CA TRP A 72 9.52 -2.52 -15.00
C TRP A 72 10.45 -1.43 -15.51
N GLN A 73 11.45 -1.77 -16.31
CA GLN A 73 12.35 -0.77 -16.91
C GLN A 73 11.64 0.12 -17.94
N GLU A 74 10.50 -0.32 -18.46
CA GLU A 74 9.69 0.43 -19.42
C GLU A 74 8.69 1.38 -18.74
N ILE A 75 8.47 1.22 -17.43
CA ILE A 75 7.59 2.10 -16.67
C ILE A 75 8.34 3.39 -16.30
N GLU A 76 8.08 4.42 -17.09
CA GLU A 76 8.57 5.76 -16.80
C GLU A 76 7.79 6.41 -15.63
N ASN A 77 8.36 7.47 -15.05
CA ASN A 77 7.64 8.36 -14.12
C ASN A 77 7.23 7.71 -12.78
N ILE A 78 8.19 7.01 -12.16
CA ILE A 78 8.07 6.43 -10.81
C ILE A 78 8.94 7.22 -9.83
N MET A 79 8.35 7.61 -8.70
CA MET A 79 9.11 8.09 -7.53
C MET A 79 9.20 6.97 -6.51
N ARG A 80 10.42 6.50 -6.23
CA ARG A 80 10.70 5.39 -5.30
C ARG A 80 11.26 5.92 -3.99
N TYR A 81 10.76 5.40 -2.87
CA TYR A 81 11.28 5.64 -1.53
C TYR A 81 11.54 4.31 -0.86
N ILE A 82 12.77 4.09 -0.42
CA ILE A 82 13.18 2.89 0.31
C ILE A 82 13.21 3.23 1.79
N GLU A 83 12.69 2.34 2.63
CA GLU A 83 12.65 2.50 4.09
C GLU A 83 14.00 2.89 4.70
N SER A 84 15.09 2.28 4.22
CA SER A 84 16.46 2.59 4.65
C SER A 84 16.85 4.06 4.49
N ASP A 85 16.22 4.77 3.54
CA ASP A 85 16.49 6.18 3.26
C ASP A 85 15.62 7.12 4.11
N LEU A 86 14.58 6.60 4.77
CA LEU A 86 13.66 7.38 5.62
C LEU A 86 14.23 7.56 7.03
N GLY A 87 15.00 6.58 7.51
CA GLY A 87 16.02 6.76 8.54
C GLY A 87 15.56 6.72 10.00
N SER A 88 14.25 6.60 10.30
CA SER A 88 13.76 6.45 11.68
C SER A 88 12.84 5.25 11.87
N ARG A 89 12.86 4.68 13.09
CA ARG A 89 12.01 3.54 13.48
C ARG A 89 10.51 3.83 13.32
N GLU A 90 10.08 5.06 13.61
CA GLU A 90 8.69 5.52 13.43
C GLU A 90 8.25 5.42 11.95
N ASP A 91 9.18 5.69 11.02
CA ASP A 91 8.91 5.59 9.59
C ASP A 91 8.71 4.12 9.15
N GLN A 92 9.46 3.18 9.75
CA GLN A 92 9.32 1.74 9.53
C GLN A 92 7.98 1.21 10.05
N GLU A 93 7.62 1.62 11.27
CA GLU A 93 6.33 1.26 11.90
C GLU A 93 5.15 1.76 11.03
N SER A 94 5.26 2.98 10.50
CA SER A 94 4.24 3.55 9.61
C SER A 94 4.09 2.76 8.30
N LEU A 95 5.20 2.34 7.67
CA LEU A 95 5.16 1.53 6.45
C LEU A 95 4.58 0.14 6.68
N SER A 96 4.96 -0.49 7.80
CA SER A 96 4.42 -1.78 8.22
C SER A 96 2.91 -1.71 8.48
N GLU A 97 2.45 -0.67 9.17
CA GLU A 97 1.02 -0.43 9.42
C GLU A 97 0.24 -0.26 8.11
N LEU A 98 0.76 0.56 7.17
CA LEU A 98 0.14 0.71 5.86
C LEU A 98 0.08 -0.62 5.10
N PHE A 99 1.14 -1.43 5.14
CA PHE A 99 1.18 -2.73 4.48
C PHE A 99 0.12 -3.69 5.02
N MET A 100 -0.01 -3.81 6.35
CA MET A 100 -1.04 -4.64 6.99
C MET A 100 -2.44 -4.17 6.61
N LEU A 101 -2.69 -2.86 6.67
CA LEU A 101 -3.97 -2.26 6.30
C LEU A 101 -4.38 -2.57 4.85
N LEU A 102 -3.43 -2.56 3.92
CA LEU A 102 -3.70 -2.90 2.52
C LEU A 102 -4.03 -4.39 2.35
N ASN A 103 -3.33 -5.27 3.06
CA ASN A 103 -3.62 -6.69 3.07
C ASN A 103 -5.03 -6.99 3.63
N GLU A 104 -5.39 -6.36 4.75
CA GLU A 104 -6.74 -6.45 5.34
C GLU A 104 -7.82 -6.01 4.34
N LYS A 105 -7.59 -4.89 3.65
CA LYS A 105 -8.52 -4.40 2.63
C LYS A 105 -8.63 -5.32 1.42
N LEU A 106 -7.52 -5.88 0.95
CA LEU A 106 -7.52 -6.84 -0.17
C LEU A 106 -8.36 -8.08 0.15
N LEU A 107 -8.21 -8.61 1.37
CA LEU A 107 -8.92 -9.81 1.83
C LEU A 107 -10.36 -9.54 2.28
N GLY A 108 -10.81 -8.28 2.29
CA GLY A 108 -12.13 -7.91 2.81
C GLY A 108 -12.26 -8.16 4.31
N MET A 109 -11.14 -8.15 5.06
CA MET A 109 -11.12 -8.44 6.49
C MET A 109 -11.96 -7.46 7.31
N ASP A 110 -12.06 -6.19 6.88
CA ASP A 110 -12.95 -5.20 7.52
C ASP A 110 -14.38 -5.78 7.67
N VAL A 111 -14.94 -6.38 6.61
CA VAL A 111 -16.29 -6.97 6.61
C VAL A 111 -16.36 -8.21 7.49
N ILE A 112 -15.35 -9.08 7.43
CA ILE A 112 -15.30 -10.30 8.22
C ILE A 112 -15.23 -9.99 9.72
N LEU A 113 -14.41 -9.01 10.11
CA LEU A 113 -14.27 -8.59 11.49
C LEU A 113 -15.54 -7.89 12.00
N ASP A 114 -16.19 -7.07 11.18
CA ASP A 114 -17.47 -6.45 11.52
C ASP A 114 -18.58 -7.50 11.75
N ASP A 115 -18.64 -8.56 10.93
CA ASP A 115 -19.55 -9.69 11.16
C ASP A 115 -19.26 -10.40 12.49
N ILE A 116 -17.98 -10.70 12.79
CA ILE A 116 -17.58 -11.35 14.06
C ILE A 116 -17.98 -10.51 15.28
N ILE A 117 -17.76 -9.20 15.23
CA ILE A 117 -18.10 -8.28 16.33
C ILE A 117 -19.63 -8.19 16.51
N SER A 118 -20.37 -8.24 15.40
CA SER A 118 -21.83 -8.13 15.40
C SER A 118 -22.53 -9.41 15.90
N ASP A 119 -21.93 -10.58 15.68
CA ASP A 119 -22.47 -11.88 16.09
C ASP A 119 -22.41 -12.13 17.62
N ASP A 120 -21.58 -11.38 18.36
CA ASP A 120 -21.30 -11.60 19.80
C ASP A 120 -22.12 -10.70 20.76
N ILE A 121 -23.25 -10.13 20.32
CA ILE A 121 -24.16 -9.36 21.19
C ILE A 121 -25.46 -10.13 21.46
N PRO A 122 -25.50 -11.00 22.49
CA PRO A 122 -26.76 -11.48 23.05
C PRO A 122 -27.40 -10.35 23.86
N PHE A 123 -28.60 -9.92 23.44
CA PHE A 123 -29.51 -9.12 24.26
C PHE A 123 -29.97 -9.90 25.51
#